data_AF-A0A2S7N0C1-F1
#
_entry.id   AF-A0A2S7N0C1-F1
#
_cell.length_a   1.000
_cell.length_b   1.000
_cell.length_c   1.000
_cell.angle_alpha   90.00
_cell.angle_beta   90.00
_cell.angle_gamma   90.00
#
_symmetry.space_group_name_H-M   'P 1'
#
loop_
_entity.id
_entity.type
_entity.pdbx_description
1 polymer ?
#
loop_
_entity_poly.entity_id
_entity_poly.type
_entity_poly.pdbx_seq_one_letter_code
_entity_poly.pdbx_strand_id
1 'polypeptide(L)'
;MVPIILQVRLTFRLSNMKFWLPLFIVIVLLSILVFKLKPDEELKGLLRTNDPAEEEMAKTINLQDEINQASNNGGGIVTVPKGVFTVDETIILKSNVHLKGAGMGETTIRLNLKKSKGNEEDSTILKTEHNAQNIQISDMTFDGEKNKRKKQINDSYSHTVVLQFVDGFEISRVEVIRSPSASIMLFNSRNGVVNNSKIKDGGSNGIIGLQKTENVEIINNEIDHTDHQNGIFISYQEGKSSNNVTIEGNKVKDAGDFGIEVGHLVEAGEEQHVNITVRDNVVTRSRNAGIAFRTVSDGVIEDNIIKGYGKTGGYGGDAIFVEGWKNQSVNVKVSNNIIEQTYQTGDANAIYVTGMVDTIIENNEVKGSRGKGLFVQASVIGEETGDFPEGIRLFNQLAIRGNKIYKGKMEGIHLQGYKAEGISITNNDINHNLAAGLVIANLNVMSRGLVVRDNIIKDNGLAGIDMYSQEDFVFEGNRLINNGQKAKDIKNRSAIVLFNVGNGLLRKNTYEEGQKVPTQKYYLQIAELTGQVTQQDAEFIGLTPQLGNSTDDYLE
;
A
#
# COMPACT_ATOMS: atom_id res chain seq x y z
N MET A 1 -37.84 -8.10 -19.11
CA MET A 1 -36.94 -7.69 -18.02
C MET A 1 -37.74 -6.83 -17.04
N VAL A 2 -38.02 -7.38 -15.86
CA VAL A 2 -38.81 -6.76 -14.78
C VAL A 2 -37.83 -6.40 -13.65
N PRO A 3 -37.88 -5.20 -13.03
CA PRO A 3 -37.07 -4.91 -11.87
C PRO A 3 -37.76 -5.39 -10.58
N ILE A 4 -37.01 -6.16 -9.79
CA ILE A 4 -37.39 -6.64 -8.46
C ILE A 4 -37.18 -5.50 -7.47
N ILE A 5 -38.27 -5.05 -6.84
CA ILE A 5 -38.25 -4.15 -5.67
C ILE A 5 -38.18 -5.02 -4.42
N LEU A 6 -37.10 -4.86 -3.65
CA LEU A 6 -36.90 -5.52 -2.36
C LEU A 6 -37.70 -4.77 -1.27
N GLN A 7 -38.84 -5.33 -0.84
CA GLN A 7 -39.57 -4.87 0.34
C GLN A 7 -38.97 -5.50 1.61
N VAL A 8 -38.30 -4.68 2.42
CA VAL A 8 -37.95 -5.04 3.80
C VAL A 8 -39.18 -4.82 4.69
N ARG A 9 -39.80 -5.92 5.15
CA ARG A 9 -40.84 -5.89 6.19
C ARG A 9 -40.21 -5.61 7.55
N LEU A 10 -40.25 -4.35 8.00
CA LEU A 10 -40.06 -4.00 9.40
C LEU A 10 -41.40 -4.14 10.14
N THR A 11 -41.74 -5.33 10.60
CA THR A 11 -42.84 -5.53 11.57
C THR A 11 -42.26 -5.65 12.97
N PHE A 12 -42.10 -4.50 13.64
CA PHE A 12 -42.05 -4.43 15.10
C PHE A 12 -42.83 -3.21 15.60
N ARG A 13 -43.88 -3.50 16.37
CA ARG A 13 -44.71 -2.64 17.25
C ARG A 13 -44.32 -1.14 17.32
N LEU A 14 -44.98 -0.32 16.51
CA LEU A 14 -45.08 1.13 16.71
C LEU A 14 -46.56 1.55 16.78
N SER A 15 -47.31 1.04 17.77
CA SER A 15 -48.71 1.44 17.96
C SER A 15 -48.91 2.71 18.79
N ASN A 16 -47.83 3.41 19.17
CA ASN A 16 -47.94 4.62 20.00
C ASN A 16 -47.09 5.78 19.46
N MET A 17 -47.50 6.31 18.31
CA MET A 17 -46.89 7.49 17.66
C MET A 17 -46.78 8.72 18.59
N LYS A 18 -47.64 8.82 19.62
CA LYS A 18 -47.61 9.92 20.59
C LYS A 18 -46.37 9.91 21.48
N PHE A 19 -45.71 8.77 21.64
CA PHE A 19 -44.47 8.66 22.44
C PHE A 19 -43.20 8.90 21.60
N TRP A 20 -43.18 8.43 20.36
CA TRP A 20 -41.98 8.48 19.51
C TRP A 20 -41.73 9.85 18.87
N LEU A 21 -42.77 10.63 18.60
CA LEU A 21 -42.63 11.95 17.98
C LEU A 21 -41.81 12.93 18.85
N PRO A 22 -42.10 13.11 20.17
CA PRO A 22 -41.26 13.99 21.00
C PRO A 22 -39.82 13.48 21.14
N LEU A 23 -39.59 12.16 21.21
CA LEU A 23 -38.24 11.59 21.27
C LEU A 23 -37.44 11.88 19.99
N PHE A 24 -38.08 11.77 18.82
CA PHE A 24 -37.45 12.07 17.53
C PHE A 24 -37.10 13.57 17.41
N ILE A 25 -37.98 14.45 17.88
CA ILE A 25 -37.72 15.90 17.94
C ILE A 25 -36.54 16.21 18.85
N VAL A 26 -36.43 15.55 20.01
CA VAL A 26 -35.28 15.72 20.93
C VAL A 26 -33.98 15.23 20.30
N ILE A 27 -33.99 14.09 19.59
CA ILE A 27 -32.80 13.56 18.90
C ILE A 27 -32.35 14.49 17.76
N VAL A 28 -33.29 15.06 17.00
CA VAL A 28 -33.00 16.03 15.93
C VAL A 28 -32.48 17.35 16.50
N LEU A 29 -33.03 17.83 17.61
CA LEU A 29 -32.53 19.03 18.29
C LEU A 29 -31.14 18.81 18.90
N LEU A 30 -30.89 17.65 19.49
CA LEU A 30 -29.57 17.28 20.02
C LEU A 30 -28.52 17.15 18.91
N SER A 31 -28.87 16.59 17.74
CA SER A 31 -27.94 16.51 16.62
C SER A 31 -27.65 17.89 16.02
N ILE A 32 -28.62 18.80 15.96
CA ILE A 32 -28.38 20.21 15.58
C ILE A 32 -27.48 20.92 16.62
N LEU A 33 -27.64 20.62 17.92
CA LEU A 33 -26.80 21.18 18.98
C LEU A 33 -25.35 20.66 18.90
N VAL A 34 -25.16 19.37 18.58
CA VAL A 34 -23.84 18.76 18.36
C VAL A 34 -23.17 19.34 17.11
N PHE A 35 -23.92 19.68 16.06
CA PHE A 35 -23.38 20.40 14.90
C PHE A 35 -23.01 21.86 15.19
N LYS A 36 -23.64 22.52 16.18
CA LYS A 36 -23.29 23.88 16.61
C LYS A 36 -22.21 23.96 17.69
N LEU A 37 -21.86 22.84 18.31
CA LEU A 37 -20.88 22.75 19.39
C LEU A 37 -19.57 22.06 18.99
N LYS A 38 -19.30 21.84 17.70
CA LYS A 38 -17.93 21.52 17.29
C LYS A 38 -17.04 22.72 17.63
N PRO A 39 -16.05 22.57 18.52
CA PRO A 39 -15.00 23.56 18.64
C PRO A 39 -14.30 23.61 17.28
N ASP A 40 -14.01 24.79 16.77
CA ASP A 40 -12.95 24.97 15.78
C ASP A 40 -11.65 24.49 16.44
N GLU A 41 -11.37 23.18 16.37
CA GLU A 41 -10.05 22.68 16.70
C GLU A 41 -9.10 23.19 15.63
N GLU A 42 -8.43 24.26 16.04
CA GLU A 42 -7.28 24.92 15.45
C GLU A 42 -6.32 23.94 14.76
N LEU A 43 -6.49 23.81 13.45
CA LEU A 43 -5.41 23.50 12.53
C LEU A 43 -4.60 24.78 12.19
N LYS A 44 -4.40 25.66 13.18
CA LYS A 44 -3.64 26.92 13.06
C LYS A 44 -2.16 26.78 13.43
N GLY A 45 -1.72 25.58 13.83
CA GLY A 45 -0.39 25.38 14.41
C GLY A 45 0.80 25.24 13.45
N LEU A 46 0.64 25.14 12.13
CA LEU A 46 1.78 24.84 11.23
C LEU A 46 1.88 25.65 9.94
N LEU A 47 0.91 26.52 9.64
CA LEU A 47 1.08 27.48 8.55
C LEU A 47 1.86 28.68 9.09
N ARG A 48 3.19 28.64 8.93
CA ARG A 48 3.97 29.88 8.80
C ARG A 48 3.36 30.63 7.61
N THR A 49 2.37 31.48 7.87
CA THR A 49 1.96 32.51 6.92
C THR A 49 3.19 33.39 6.76
N ASN A 50 3.79 33.38 5.58
CA ASN A 50 4.96 34.21 5.28
C ASN A 50 4.70 35.63 5.80
N ASP A 51 5.64 36.15 6.59
CA ASP A 51 5.58 37.53 7.06
C ASP A 51 5.49 38.43 5.82
N PRO A 52 4.52 39.36 5.71
CA PRO A 52 4.42 40.28 4.58
C PRO A 52 5.74 40.97 4.23
N ALA A 53 6.65 41.12 5.20
CA ALA A 53 8.01 41.62 5.00
C ALA A 53 8.90 40.74 4.09
N GLU A 54 8.70 39.42 4.03
CA GLU A 54 9.44 38.54 3.10
C GLU A 54 9.00 38.71 1.64
N GLU A 55 7.78 39.22 1.39
CA GLU A 55 7.28 39.46 0.04
C GLU A 55 7.91 40.71 -0.59
N GLU A 56 8.29 41.69 0.23
CA GLU A 56 8.90 42.97 -0.20
C GLU A 56 10.42 42.88 -0.43
N MET A 57 11.09 41.80 0.00
CA MET A 57 12.55 41.65 -0.08
C MET A 57 13.07 40.69 -1.17
N ALA A 58 12.21 39.99 -1.90
CA ALA A 58 12.69 39.04 -2.92
C ALA A 58 13.31 39.77 -4.12
N LYS A 59 14.52 39.37 -4.48
CA LYS A 59 15.28 39.97 -5.59
C LYS A 59 14.93 39.27 -6.89
N THR A 60 14.71 40.02 -7.97
CA THR A 60 14.67 39.41 -9.31
C THR A 60 16.08 38.99 -9.70
N ILE A 61 16.22 37.78 -10.23
CA ILE A 61 17.47 37.24 -10.76
C ILE A 61 17.25 36.73 -12.18
N ASN A 62 18.23 36.93 -13.06
CA ASN A 62 18.26 36.31 -14.39
C ASN A 62 19.34 35.22 -14.40
N LEU A 63 18.93 33.99 -14.10
CA LEU A 63 19.84 32.83 -14.08
C LEU A 63 20.06 32.23 -15.47
N GLN A 64 19.20 32.55 -16.45
CA GLN A 64 19.21 31.86 -17.73
C GLN A 64 20.48 32.16 -18.54
N ASP A 65 20.97 33.40 -18.49
CA ASP A 65 22.18 33.80 -19.19
C ASP A 65 23.43 33.11 -18.63
N GLU A 66 23.52 32.95 -17.30
CA GLU A 66 24.61 32.23 -16.65
C GLU A 66 24.60 30.73 -17.00
N ILE A 67 23.41 30.10 -17.02
CA ILE A 67 23.24 28.71 -17.46
C ILE A 67 23.62 28.54 -18.93
N ASN A 68 23.18 29.46 -19.79
CA ASN A 68 23.53 29.47 -21.21
C ASN A 68 25.05 29.57 -21.39
N GLN A 69 25.69 30.48 -20.67
CA GLN A 69 27.13 30.67 -20.74
C GLN A 69 27.90 29.44 -20.25
N ALA A 70 27.50 28.84 -19.12
CA ALA A 70 28.13 27.61 -18.61
C ALA A 70 28.01 26.47 -19.63
N SER A 71 26.81 26.23 -20.16
CA SER A 71 26.59 25.20 -21.17
C SER A 71 27.40 25.43 -22.45
N ASN A 72 27.43 26.66 -22.97
CA ASN A 72 28.22 27.03 -24.15
C ASN A 72 29.73 26.82 -23.95
N ASN A 73 30.20 26.86 -22.70
CA ASN A 73 31.59 26.59 -22.33
C ASN A 73 31.86 25.08 -22.08
N GLY A 74 30.91 24.20 -22.42
CA GLY A 74 31.02 22.75 -22.21
C GLY A 74 30.52 22.26 -20.86
N GLY A 75 29.92 23.14 -20.05
CA GLY A 75 29.41 22.85 -18.72
C GLY A 75 29.98 23.75 -17.64
N GLY A 76 29.56 23.51 -16.40
CA GLY A 76 30.07 24.25 -15.24
C GLY A 76 29.04 24.41 -14.13
N ILE A 77 29.46 25.09 -13.07
CA ILE A 77 28.62 25.36 -11.89
C ILE A 77 28.08 26.78 -11.99
N VAL A 78 26.75 26.90 -11.97
CA VAL A 78 26.03 28.17 -11.81
C VAL A 78 25.64 28.30 -10.34
N THR A 79 26.24 29.27 -9.64
CA THR A 79 26.04 29.44 -8.20
C THR A 79 25.04 30.54 -7.91
N VAL A 80 23.96 30.19 -7.21
CA VAL A 80 22.97 31.14 -6.72
C VAL A 80 23.33 31.50 -5.27
N PRO A 81 23.57 32.78 -4.95
CA PRO A 81 23.94 33.19 -3.60
C PRO A 81 22.78 32.97 -2.62
N LYS A 82 23.07 33.12 -1.31
CA LYS A 82 22.05 33.13 -0.27
C LYS A 82 21.03 34.25 -0.52
N GLY A 83 19.74 33.94 -0.38
CA GLY A 83 18.65 34.89 -0.53
C GLY A 83 17.36 34.26 -1.07
N VAL A 84 16.30 35.07 -1.13
CA VAL A 84 15.04 34.71 -1.78
C VAL A 84 14.97 35.43 -3.13
N PHE A 85 14.79 34.65 -4.19
CA PHE A 85 14.80 35.11 -5.56
C PHE A 85 13.49 34.80 -6.24
N THR A 86 13.02 35.76 -7.03
CA THR A 86 11.87 35.60 -7.91
C THR A 86 12.36 35.52 -9.35
N VAL A 87 11.89 34.53 -10.09
CA VAL A 87 12.13 34.41 -11.55
C VAL A 87 10.86 34.71 -12.31
N ASP A 88 11.01 35.46 -13.40
CA ASP A 88 9.88 35.90 -14.22
C ASP A 88 9.39 34.80 -15.19
N GLU A 89 10.28 33.87 -15.53
CA GLU A 89 10.04 32.78 -16.48
C GLU A 89 10.67 31.48 -15.93
N THR A 90 10.24 30.35 -16.48
CA THR A 90 10.78 29.03 -16.18
C THR A 90 12.27 28.97 -16.51
N ILE A 91 13.09 28.53 -15.56
CA ILE A 91 14.52 28.29 -15.75
C ILE A 91 14.70 27.04 -16.60
N ILE A 92 15.46 27.14 -17.70
CA ILE A 92 15.83 26.02 -18.56
C ILE A 92 17.25 25.56 -18.24
N LEU A 93 17.36 24.42 -17.54
CA LEU A 93 18.64 23.81 -17.19
C LEU A 93 19.21 23.01 -18.36
N LYS A 94 20.45 23.29 -18.72
CA LYS A 94 21.11 22.69 -19.89
C LYS A 94 22.08 21.57 -19.52
N SER A 95 22.50 20.82 -20.53
CA SER A 95 23.46 19.73 -20.40
C SER A 95 24.79 20.19 -19.78
N ASN A 96 25.38 19.32 -18.95
CA ASN A 96 26.64 19.52 -18.23
C ASN A 96 26.64 20.72 -17.26
N VAL A 97 25.46 21.23 -16.87
CA VAL A 97 25.33 22.33 -15.92
C VAL A 97 24.94 21.80 -14.54
N HIS A 98 25.64 22.29 -13.53
CA HIS A 98 25.29 22.16 -12.12
C HIS A 98 24.69 23.48 -11.61
N LEU A 99 23.40 23.50 -11.33
CA LEU A 99 22.76 24.61 -10.63
C LEU A 99 22.89 24.41 -9.12
N LYS A 100 23.59 25.31 -8.44
CA LYS A 100 23.93 25.18 -7.03
C LYS A 100 23.52 26.40 -6.21
N GLY A 101 22.75 26.22 -5.15
CA GLY A 101 22.48 27.28 -4.17
C GLY A 101 23.48 27.30 -3.00
N ALA A 102 23.20 28.14 -2.00
CA ALA A 102 23.98 28.26 -0.77
C ALA A 102 23.57 27.26 0.33
N GLY A 103 22.48 26.51 0.14
CA GLY A 103 21.90 25.53 1.09
C GLY A 103 20.37 25.47 1.02
N MET A 104 19.77 24.34 1.45
CA MET A 104 18.32 24.25 1.69
C MET A 104 17.89 25.29 2.74
N GLY A 105 16.92 26.13 2.40
CA GLY A 105 16.44 27.24 3.23
C GLY A 105 17.33 28.49 3.18
N GLU A 106 18.51 28.42 2.56
CA GLU A 106 19.44 29.54 2.42
C GLU A 106 19.27 30.24 1.06
N THR A 107 19.10 29.46 0.00
CA THR A 107 18.74 29.96 -1.34
C THR A 107 17.34 29.47 -1.69
N THR A 108 16.41 30.39 -1.93
CA THR A 108 15.03 30.06 -2.32
C THR A 108 14.69 30.68 -3.67
N ILE A 109 14.18 29.89 -4.60
CA ILE A 109 13.65 30.36 -5.90
C ILE A 109 12.13 30.17 -5.94
N ARG A 110 11.40 31.19 -6.41
CA ARG A 110 9.96 31.15 -6.68
C ARG A 110 9.61 31.84 -8.00
N LEU A 111 8.43 31.54 -8.55
CA LEU A 111 7.91 32.21 -9.75
C LEU A 111 7.34 33.60 -9.44
N ASN A 112 7.47 34.53 -10.38
CA ASN A 112 6.73 35.78 -10.38
C ASN A 112 5.28 35.54 -10.83
N LEU A 113 4.41 35.18 -9.89
CA LEU A 113 3.00 34.89 -10.21
C LEU A 113 2.23 36.08 -10.81
N LYS A 114 2.73 37.32 -10.70
CA LYS A 114 2.12 38.49 -11.36
C LYS A 114 2.38 38.52 -12.87
N LYS A 115 3.46 37.87 -13.31
CA LYS A 115 3.84 37.75 -14.73
C LYS A 115 3.43 36.40 -15.33
N SER A 116 3.14 35.41 -14.50
CA SER A 116 2.53 34.14 -14.93
C SER A 116 1.19 34.43 -15.61
N LYS A 117 1.01 33.94 -16.83
CA LYS A 117 -0.24 33.99 -17.60
C LYS A 117 -1.26 32.97 -17.07
N GLY A 118 -0.89 32.19 -16.06
CA GLY A 118 -1.74 31.19 -15.42
C GLY A 118 -2.03 29.97 -16.28
N ASN A 119 -1.30 29.77 -17.38
CA ASN A 119 -1.34 28.56 -18.18
C ASN A 119 -0.40 27.49 -17.59
N GLU A 120 -0.46 26.29 -18.16
CA GLU A 120 0.33 25.13 -17.76
C GLU A 120 1.85 25.34 -17.90
N GLU A 121 2.29 26.20 -18.82
CA GLU A 121 3.73 26.45 -19.07
C GLU A 121 4.36 27.40 -18.04
N ASP A 122 3.57 28.30 -17.43
CA ASP A 122 4.02 29.30 -16.46
C ASP A 122 3.93 28.80 -15.01
N SER A 123 3.96 27.48 -14.87
CA SER A 123 3.62 26.75 -13.66
C SER A 123 4.84 26.10 -13.00
N THR A 124 5.93 25.97 -13.77
CA THR A 124 7.16 25.27 -13.45
C THR A 124 8.26 26.28 -13.12
N ILE A 125 9.01 26.07 -12.04
CA ILE A 125 10.14 26.95 -11.72
C ILE A 125 11.36 26.57 -12.56
N LEU A 126 11.65 25.26 -12.62
CA LEU A 126 12.80 24.73 -13.33
C LEU A 126 12.38 23.55 -14.20
N LYS A 127 12.78 23.58 -15.47
CA LYS A 127 12.74 22.43 -16.36
C LYS A 127 14.09 22.21 -17.04
N THR A 128 14.39 20.99 -17.44
CA THR A 128 15.57 20.73 -18.29
C THR A 128 15.28 21.08 -19.74
N GLU A 129 16.32 21.36 -20.51
CA GLU A 129 16.23 21.27 -21.96
C GLU A 129 15.91 19.83 -22.37
N HIS A 130 15.24 19.68 -23.52
CA HIS A 130 14.91 18.36 -24.04
C HIS A 130 16.20 17.59 -24.38
N ASN A 131 16.28 16.32 -23.94
CA ASN A 131 17.47 15.46 -24.08
C ASN A 131 18.72 15.97 -23.35
N ALA A 132 18.55 16.72 -22.26
CA ALA A 132 19.69 17.17 -21.45
C ALA A 132 20.50 15.98 -20.90
N GLN A 133 21.81 16.18 -20.73
CA GLN A 133 22.70 15.17 -20.16
C GLN A 133 23.53 15.72 -19.01
N ASN A 134 23.86 14.85 -18.05
CA ASN A 134 24.77 15.14 -16.93
C ASN A 134 24.43 16.44 -16.18
N ILE A 135 23.17 16.56 -15.75
CA ILE A 135 22.70 17.76 -15.03
C ILE A 135 22.74 17.54 -13.53
N GLN A 136 23.05 18.61 -12.78
CA GLN A 136 23.04 18.55 -11.31
C GLN A 136 22.26 19.72 -10.73
N ILE A 137 21.50 19.46 -9.67
CA ILE A 137 20.79 20.47 -8.88
C ILE A 137 21.11 20.22 -7.41
N SER A 138 21.67 21.21 -6.71
CA SER A 138 21.97 21.03 -5.29
C SER A 138 21.86 22.27 -4.42
N ASP A 139 21.70 22.03 -3.12
CA ASP A 139 21.85 23.03 -2.05
C ASP A 139 20.90 24.23 -2.21
N MET A 140 19.63 24.00 -2.48
CA MET A 140 18.66 25.08 -2.71
C MET A 140 17.22 24.69 -2.38
N THR A 141 16.35 25.68 -2.29
CA THR A 141 14.92 25.53 -2.08
C THR A 141 14.13 26.07 -3.28
N PHE A 142 13.12 25.33 -3.71
CA PHE A 142 12.10 25.74 -4.67
C PHE A 142 10.77 25.92 -3.93
N ASP A 143 10.15 27.10 -4.06
CA ASP A 143 8.84 27.39 -3.47
C ASP A 143 7.78 27.54 -4.55
N GLY A 144 6.92 26.52 -4.67
CA GLY A 144 5.87 26.47 -5.69
C GLY A 144 4.69 27.40 -5.41
N GLU A 145 4.64 28.04 -4.23
CA GLU A 145 3.56 28.93 -3.80
C GLU A 145 2.13 28.36 -3.97
N LYS A 146 1.93 27.06 -3.69
CA LYS A 146 0.65 26.32 -3.79
C LYS A 146 -0.56 27.11 -3.30
N ASN A 147 -0.45 27.79 -2.17
CA ASN A 147 -1.55 28.58 -1.57
C ASN A 147 -2.09 29.70 -2.48
N LYS A 148 -1.26 30.24 -3.37
CA LYS A 148 -1.63 31.25 -4.37
C LYS A 148 -2.11 30.63 -5.68
N ARG A 149 -1.95 29.32 -5.84
CA ARG A 149 -2.15 28.54 -7.07
C ARG A 149 -3.18 27.42 -6.89
N LYS A 150 -4.25 27.71 -6.13
CA LYS A 150 -5.26 26.72 -5.74
C LYS A 150 -5.92 25.96 -6.91
N LYS A 151 -6.06 26.61 -8.07
CA LYS A 151 -6.64 25.99 -9.28
C LYS A 151 -5.70 24.99 -9.94
N GLN A 152 -4.40 25.11 -9.69
CA GLN A 152 -3.37 24.21 -10.20
C GLN A 152 -3.05 23.08 -9.22
N ILE A 153 -3.79 22.97 -8.12
CA ILE A 153 -3.59 21.85 -7.20
C ILE A 153 -3.95 20.55 -7.92
N ASN A 154 -3.01 19.61 -7.94
CA ASN A 154 -3.14 18.32 -8.63
C ASN A 154 -3.30 18.41 -10.16
N ASP A 155 -2.88 19.52 -10.75
CA ASP A 155 -2.83 19.69 -12.21
C ASP A 155 -1.64 18.94 -12.82
N SER A 156 -1.85 18.23 -13.94
CA SER A 156 -0.84 17.34 -14.55
C SER A 156 0.34 18.06 -15.21
N TYR A 157 0.34 19.40 -15.24
CA TYR A 157 1.41 20.18 -15.85
C TYR A 157 2.02 21.19 -14.88
N SER A 158 1.43 21.35 -13.69
CA SER A 158 1.84 22.34 -12.69
C SER A 158 2.91 21.85 -11.71
N HIS A 159 3.91 21.16 -12.24
CA HIS A 159 5.02 20.60 -11.47
C HIS A 159 6.09 21.66 -11.14
N THR A 160 6.77 21.55 -9.99
CA THR A 160 7.73 22.60 -9.58
C THR A 160 9.11 22.44 -10.24
N VAL A 161 9.65 21.22 -10.20
CA VAL A 161 10.93 20.84 -10.82
C VAL A 161 10.68 19.71 -11.80
N VAL A 162 11.11 19.87 -13.05
CA VAL A 162 10.82 18.90 -14.13
C VAL A 162 12.08 18.52 -14.89
N LEU A 163 12.44 17.24 -14.86
CA LEU A 163 13.45 16.64 -15.71
C LEU A 163 12.74 15.92 -16.85
N GLN A 164 12.96 16.36 -18.09
CA GLN A 164 12.34 15.77 -19.27
C GLN A 164 13.41 15.19 -20.18
N PHE A 165 13.30 13.88 -20.45
CA PHE A 165 14.19 13.16 -21.35
C PHE A 165 15.67 13.23 -20.94
N VAL A 166 15.95 13.18 -19.64
CA VAL A 166 17.31 13.39 -19.13
C VAL A 166 18.08 12.08 -19.02
N ASP A 167 19.35 12.10 -19.41
CA ASP A 167 20.29 11.00 -19.22
C ASP A 167 21.47 11.44 -18.35
N GLY A 168 21.61 10.88 -17.16
CA GLY A 168 22.59 11.36 -16.19
C GLY A 168 22.07 12.57 -15.43
N PHE A 169 21.55 12.35 -14.22
CA PHE A 169 21.15 13.46 -13.35
C PHE A 169 21.45 13.21 -11.87
N GLU A 170 21.68 14.29 -11.14
CA GLU A 170 21.71 14.30 -9.68
C GLU A 170 20.88 15.45 -9.12
N ILE A 171 19.93 15.15 -8.26
CA ILE A 171 19.23 16.13 -7.42
C ILE A 171 19.59 15.82 -5.97
N SER A 172 20.42 16.67 -5.35
CA SER A 172 20.92 16.42 -3.99
C SER A 172 20.77 17.61 -3.04
N ARG A 173 20.24 17.37 -1.84
CA ARG A 173 20.00 18.43 -0.84
C ARG A 173 19.18 19.58 -1.42
N VAL A 174 18.08 19.23 -2.10
CA VAL A 174 17.11 20.18 -2.62
C VAL A 174 15.86 20.13 -1.75
N GLU A 175 15.33 21.29 -1.39
CA GLU A 175 14.02 21.39 -0.75
C GLU A 175 12.97 21.86 -1.75
N VAL A 176 11.83 21.20 -1.86
CA VAL A 176 10.67 21.70 -2.60
C VAL A 176 9.51 21.88 -1.65
N ILE A 177 9.04 23.11 -1.49
CA ILE A 177 7.93 23.45 -0.60
C ILE A 177 6.73 23.94 -1.40
N ARG A 178 5.53 23.62 -0.92
CA ARG A 178 4.27 24.17 -1.44
C ARG A 178 4.17 24.02 -2.96
N SER A 179 4.52 22.84 -3.48
CA SER A 179 4.35 22.55 -4.91
C SER A 179 2.85 22.43 -5.22
N PRO A 180 2.30 23.11 -6.24
CA PRO A 180 0.89 22.98 -6.60
C PRO A 180 0.56 21.57 -7.12
N SER A 181 1.46 20.91 -7.84
CA SER A 181 1.30 19.52 -8.26
C SER A 181 2.47 18.67 -7.76
N ALA A 182 3.07 17.82 -8.61
CA ALA A 182 4.27 17.07 -8.23
C ALA A 182 5.45 18.00 -7.93
N SER A 183 6.23 17.67 -6.92
CA SER A 183 7.35 18.51 -6.48
C SER A 183 8.57 18.32 -7.37
N ILE A 184 8.92 17.05 -7.65
CA ILE A 184 9.95 16.66 -8.61
C ILE A 184 9.32 15.66 -9.60
N MET A 185 9.42 15.95 -10.90
CA MET A 185 8.98 15.07 -11.98
C MET A 185 10.18 14.58 -12.80
N LEU A 186 10.26 13.27 -12.99
CA LEU A 186 11.20 12.56 -13.84
C LEU A 186 10.42 12.00 -15.03
N PHE A 187 10.43 12.69 -16.15
CA PHE A 187 9.70 12.28 -17.35
C PHE A 187 10.67 11.65 -18.34
N ASN A 188 10.49 10.35 -18.60
CA ASN A 188 11.35 9.58 -19.52
C ASN A 188 12.86 9.79 -19.23
N SER A 189 13.23 9.77 -17.95
CA SER A 189 14.58 10.12 -17.47
C SER A 189 15.29 8.90 -16.90
N ARG A 190 16.62 8.85 -17.03
CA ARG A 190 17.40 7.67 -16.68
C ARG A 190 18.78 7.98 -16.11
N ASN A 191 19.39 6.96 -15.52
CA ASN A 191 20.75 6.97 -15.00
C ASN A 191 20.97 8.13 -14.01
N GLY A 192 20.12 8.22 -12.98
CA GLY A 192 20.18 9.36 -12.09
C GLY A 192 19.67 9.10 -10.70
N VAL A 193 19.92 10.07 -9.83
CA VAL A 193 19.64 9.97 -8.40
C VAL A 193 18.93 11.21 -7.87
N VAL A 194 17.90 10.99 -7.07
CA VAL A 194 17.30 12.02 -6.19
C VAL A 194 17.63 11.64 -4.76
N ASN A 195 18.50 12.40 -4.11
CA ASN A 195 18.97 12.08 -2.77
C ASN A 195 18.92 13.22 -1.76
N ASN A 196 18.81 12.84 -0.48
CA ASN A 196 18.96 13.74 0.66
C ASN A 196 18.11 15.03 0.54
N SER A 197 16.97 14.94 -0.14
CA SER A 197 16.13 16.07 -0.50
C SER A 197 14.88 16.09 0.38
N LYS A 198 14.27 17.26 0.50
CA LYS A 198 13.10 17.47 1.35
C LYS A 198 11.92 18.01 0.56
N ILE A 199 10.76 17.40 0.72
CA ILE A 199 9.53 17.83 0.08
C ILE A 199 8.52 18.13 1.18
N LYS A 200 7.91 19.31 1.13
CA LYS A 200 6.88 19.72 2.10
C LYS A 200 5.65 20.25 1.40
N ASP A 201 4.49 19.76 1.82
CA ASP A 201 3.20 20.33 1.44
C ASP A 201 2.98 20.33 -0.08
N GLY A 202 3.25 19.19 -0.74
CA GLY A 202 2.99 19.00 -2.16
C GLY A 202 1.49 18.89 -2.46
N GLY A 203 1.04 19.32 -3.64
CA GLY A 203 -0.38 19.17 -4.01
C GLY A 203 -0.71 17.79 -4.55
N SER A 204 0.11 17.26 -5.46
CA SER A 204 -0.10 15.93 -6.07
C SER A 204 0.84 14.90 -5.47
N ASN A 205 2.04 14.79 -6.03
CA ASN A 205 3.07 13.82 -5.64
C ASN A 205 4.28 14.52 -5.02
N GLY A 206 5.02 13.82 -4.17
CA GLY A 206 6.36 14.27 -3.80
C GLY A 206 7.29 14.15 -5.01
N ILE A 207 7.67 12.91 -5.32
CA ILE A 207 8.51 12.58 -6.48
C ILE A 207 7.69 11.70 -7.42
N ILE A 208 7.65 12.05 -8.70
CA ILE A 208 6.98 11.23 -9.73
C ILE A 208 7.93 10.86 -10.86
N GLY A 209 8.02 9.57 -11.17
CA GLY A 209 8.57 9.03 -12.41
C GLY A 209 7.44 8.76 -13.40
N LEU A 210 7.55 9.25 -14.63
CA LEU A 210 6.57 9.08 -15.68
C LEU A 210 7.22 8.43 -16.90
N GLN A 211 6.47 7.53 -17.55
CA GLN A 211 6.92 6.79 -18.72
C GLN A 211 8.14 5.89 -18.41
N LYS A 212 9.19 5.91 -19.22
CA LYS A 212 10.40 5.10 -18.99
C LYS A 212 11.33 5.79 -18.00
N THR A 213 11.18 5.47 -16.73
CA THR A 213 12.17 5.82 -15.70
C THR A 213 13.10 4.62 -15.53
N GLU A 214 14.39 4.80 -15.82
CA GLU A 214 15.34 3.67 -15.95
C GLU A 214 16.63 3.90 -15.17
N ASN A 215 17.10 2.92 -14.40
CA ASN A 215 18.34 3.03 -13.61
C ASN A 215 18.31 4.29 -12.72
N VAL A 216 17.23 4.44 -11.94
CA VAL A 216 17.00 5.61 -11.09
C VAL A 216 16.98 5.22 -9.63
N GLU A 217 17.66 6.02 -8.83
CA GLU A 217 17.73 5.89 -7.37
C GLU A 217 16.99 7.06 -6.71
N ILE A 218 16.05 6.76 -5.82
CA ILE A 218 15.35 7.75 -4.98
C ILE A 218 15.68 7.42 -3.53
N ILE A 219 16.68 8.10 -2.96
CA ILE A 219 17.32 7.66 -1.72
C ILE A 219 17.37 8.73 -0.62
N ASN A 220 17.09 8.35 0.63
CA ASN A 220 17.24 9.21 1.80
C ASN A 220 16.48 10.55 1.73
N ASN A 221 15.33 10.59 1.06
CA ASN A 221 14.49 11.78 0.97
C ASN A 221 13.46 11.85 2.10
N GLU A 222 13.06 13.05 2.48
CA GLU A 222 11.97 13.30 3.43
C GLU A 222 10.80 13.95 2.69
N ILE A 223 9.64 13.29 2.67
CA ILE A 223 8.41 13.79 2.05
C ILE A 223 7.38 13.95 3.16
N ASP A 224 7.10 15.20 3.52
CA ASP A 224 6.13 15.57 4.54
C ASP A 224 4.91 16.22 3.88
N HIS A 225 3.85 15.43 3.78
CA HIS A 225 2.54 15.79 3.26
C HIS A 225 2.41 15.95 1.74
N THR A 226 1.42 15.26 1.19
CA THR A 226 0.82 15.54 -0.13
C THR A 226 -0.70 15.63 -0.01
N ASP A 227 -1.34 16.54 -0.76
CA ASP A 227 -2.80 16.75 -0.62
C ASP A 227 -3.61 15.60 -1.25
N HIS A 228 -3.21 15.15 -2.45
CA HIS A 228 -4.06 14.31 -3.30
C HIS A 228 -3.50 12.93 -3.63
N GLN A 229 -2.20 12.80 -3.89
CA GLN A 229 -1.61 11.57 -4.40
C GLN A 229 -0.44 11.11 -3.52
N ASN A 230 0.66 10.70 -4.12
CA ASN A 230 1.60 9.79 -3.48
C ASN A 230 2.80 10.54 -2.90
N GLY A 231 3.49 9.92 -1.94
CA GLY A 231 4.83 10.39 -1.59
C GLY A 231 5.79 10.23 -2.76
N ILE A 232 5.98 8.98 -3.20
CA ILE A 232 6.78 8.62 -4.36
C ILE A 232 5.91 7.80 -5.31
N PHE A 233 5.91 8.13 -6.60
CA PHE A 233 5.15 7.41 -7.61
C PHE A 233 5.97 7.13 -8.85
N ILE A 234 6.14 5.86 -9.22
CA ILE A 234 6.72 5.47 -10.52
C ILE A 234 5.59 4.96 -11.40
N SER A 235 5.08 5.82 -12.28
CA SER A 235 3.86 5.57 -13.03
C SER A 235 4.11 4.82 -14.34
N TYR A 236 3.17 3.97 -14.69
CA TYR A 236 2.99 3.46 -16.04
C TYR A 236 2.21 4.48 -16.88
N GLN A 237 2.72 4.84 -18.07
CA GLN A 237 2.02 5.76 -18.96
C GLN A 237 2.35 5.48 -20.43
N GLU A 238 1.32 5.44 -21.30
CA GLU A 238 1.47 5.34 -22.76
C GLU A 238 2.30 4.15 -23.26
N GLY A 239 2.07 2.92 -22.79
CA GLY A 239 2.85 1.78 -23.27
C GLY A 239 4.22 1.63 -22.61
N LYS A 240 4.58 2.51 -21.66
CA LYS A 240 5.95 2.65 -21.16
C LYS A 240 6.04 2.31 -19.68
N SER A 241 6.80 1.25 -19.41
CA SER A 241 7.18 0.83 -18.08
C SER A 241 8.56 1.31 -17.68
N SER A 242 8.80 1.31 -16.37
CA SER A 242 10.05 1.68 -15.73
C SER A 242 10.78 0.43 -15.24
N ASN A 243 12.10 0.45 -15.23
CA ASN A 243 12.90 -0.68 -14.78
C ASN A 243 14.17 -0.23 -14.05
N ASN A 244 14.74 -1.13 -13.22
CA ASN A 244 15.95 -0.88 -12.44
C ASN A 244 15.80 0.37 -11.54
N VAL A 245 14.70 0.44 -10.78
CA VAL A 245 14.43 1.57 -9.89
C VAL A 245 14.63 1.14 -8.44
N THR A 246 15.41 1.92 -7.70
CA THR A 246 15.63 1.73 -6.26
C THR A 246 15.03 2.88 -5.48
N ILE A 247 14.18 2.57 -4.50
CA ILE A 247 13.56 3.53 -3.57
C ILE A 247 13.98 3.13 -2.15
N GLU A 248 14.94 3.85 -1.57
CA GLU A 248 15.63 3.40 -0.36
C GLU A 248 15.78 4.48 0.71
N GLY A 249 15.58 4.12 1.99
CA GLY A 249 15.88 5.00 3.11
C GLY A 249 15.01 6.25 3.20
N ASN A 250 13.90 6.32 2.45
CA ASN A 250 13.04 7.49 2.42
C ASN A 250 12.08 7.53 3.62
N LYS A 251 11.71 8.74 4.03
CA LYS A 251 10.69 8.99 5.03
C LYS A 251 9.51 9.66 4.37
N VAL A 252 8.40 8.93 4.22
CA VAL A 252 7.15 9.45 3.66
C VAL A 252 6.12 9.58 4.76
N LYS A 253 5.52 10.76 4.88
CA LYS A 253 4.56 11.08 5.93
C LYS A 253 3.36 11.82 5.37
N ASP A 254 2.17 11.44 5.83
CA ASP A 254 0.91 12.14 5.53
C ASP A 254 0.61 12.27 4.02
N ALA A 255 0.86 11.20 3.26
CA ALA A 255 0.55 11.14 1.83
C ALA A 255 -0.97 11.07 1.58
N GLY A 256 -1.43 11.82 0.57
CA GLY A 256 -2.84 11.97 0.20
C GLY A 256 -3.50 10.69 -0.29
N ASP A 257 -2.73 9.78 -0.88
CA ASP A 257 -3.16 8.46 -1.36
C ASP A 257 -2.18 7.36 -0.90
N PHE A 258 -1.13 7.05 -1.68
CA PHE A 258 -0.13 6.04 -1.35
C PHE A 258 1.14 6.65 -0.75
N GLY A 259 1.82 5.95 0.15
CA GLY A 259 3.17 6.36 0.57
C GLY A 259 4.15 6.27 -0.59
N ILE A 260 4.30 5.05 -1.12
CA ILE A 260 5.10 4.73 -2.30
C ILE A 260 4.24 3.87 -3.23
N GLU A 261 4.10 4.24 -4.49
CA GLU A 261 3.45 3.43 -5.51
C GLU A 261 4.42 3.21 -6.68
N VAL A 262 4.54 1.97 -7.13
CA VAL A 262 5.21 1.63 -8.38
C VAL A 262 4.25 0.88 -9.28
N GLY A 263 4.07 1.45 -10.45
CA GLY A 263 3.20 1.01 -11.52
C GLY A 263 1.77 1.52 -11.43
N HIS A 264 1.03 1.22 -12.49
CA HIS A 264 -0.41 1.42 -12.58
C HIS A 264 -0.97 0.25 -13.39
N LEU A 265 -2.20 0.36 -13.86
CA LEU A 265 -2.82 -0.66 -14.72
C LEU A 265 -2.11 -0.72 -16.07
N VAL A 266 -1.38 -1.80 -16.32
CA VAL A 266 -0.76 -2.13 -17.62
C VAL A 266 -1.74 -2.99 -18.42
N GLU A 267 -1.96 -2.66 -19.70
CA GLU A 267 -2.86 -3.45 -20.56
C GLU A 267 -2.25 -4.81 -20.91
N ALA A 268 -3.11 -5.74 -21.31
CA ALA A 268 -2.67 -7.09 -21.66
C ALA A 268 -1.63 -7.06 -22.78
N GLY A 269 -0.48 -7.72 -22.57
CA GLY A 269 0.61 -7.81 -23.55
C GLY A 269 1.57 -6.63 -23.58
N GLU A 270 1.35 -5.60 -22.76
CA GLU A 270 2.29 -4.49 -22.61
C GLU A 270 3.39 -4.82 -21.59
N GLU A 271 4.54 -4.13 -21.73
CA GLU A 271 5.70 -4.31 -20.85
C GLU A 271 5.33 -3.94 -19.41
N GLN A 272 5.65 -4.80 -18.44
CA GLN A 272 5.48 -4.53 -17.01
C GLN A 272 6.66 -3.72 -16.45
N HIS A 273 6.50 -3.18 -15.24
CA HIS A 273 7.64 -2.72 -14.48
C HIS A 273 8.51 -3.90 -14.06
N VAL A 274 9.84 -3.76 -14.11
CA VAL A 274 10.76 -4.87 -13.83
C VAL A 274 11.93 -4.41 -12.97
N ASN A 275 12.40 -5.28 -12.07
CA ASN A 275 13.58 -5.03 -11.23
C ASN A 275 13.42 -3.74 -10.40
N ILE A 276 12.40 -3.73 -9.56
CA ILE A 276 12.05 -2.60 -8.70
C ILE A 276 12.34 -2.99 -7.25
N THR A 277 13.15 -2.18 -6.56
CA THR A 277 13.46 -2.41 -5.15
C THR A 277 12.95 -1.25 -4.29
N VAL A 278 12.15 -1.56 -3.27
CA VAL A 278 11.67 -0.61 -2.25
C VAL A 278 12.10 -1.11 -0.88
N ARG A 279 13.13 -0.48 -0.29
CA ARG A 279 13.73 -0.97 0.95
C ARG A 279 14.09 0.09 1.99
N ASP A 280 14.14 -0.29 3.26
CA ASP A 280 14.56 0.58 4.36
C ASP A 280 13.77 1.89 4.48
N ASN A 281 12.54 1.94 3.95
CA ASN A 281 11.71 3.15 4.00
C ASN A 281 10.86 3.20 5.26
N VAL A 282 10.53 4.42 5.70
CA VAL A 282 9.56 4.68 6.76
C VAL A 282 8.37 5.39 6.17
N VAL A 283 7.23 4.72 6.09
CA VAL A 283 5.96 5.25 5.57
C VAL A 283 4.99 5.41 6.72
N THR A 284 4.52 6.64 6.95
CA THR A 284 3.58 6.93 8.04
C THR A 284 2.35 7.70 7.55
N ARG A 285 1.18 7.25 8.00
CA ARG A 285 -0.10 7.95 7.81
C ARG A 285 -0.52 8.17 6.35
N SER A 286 -0.12 7.29 5.44
CA SER A 286 -0.68 7.28 4.07
C SER A 286 -2.18 6.99 4.12
N ARG A 287 -2.97 7.80 3.38
CA ARG A 287 -4.43 7.72 3.47
C ARG A 287 -4.99 6.39 2.94
N ASN A 288 -4.40 5.85 1.88
CA ASN A 288 -4.79 4.60 1.25
C ASN A 288 -3.77 3.51 1.57
N ALA A 289 -2.71 3.33 0.79
CA ALA A 289 -1.70 2.29 1.06
C ALA A 289 -0.35 2.83 1.53
N GLY A 290 0.40 1.97 2.22
CA GLY A 290 1.79 2.25 2.56
C GLY A 290 2.68 2.18 1.32
N ILE A 291 2.87 0.96 0.81
CA ILE A 291 3.66 0.64 -0.38
C ILE A 291 2.80 -0.18 -1.35
N ALA A 292 2.76 0.19 -2.61
CA ALA A 292 2.02 -0.53 -3.65
C ALA A 292 2.90 -0.89 -4.84
N PHE A 293 2.87 -2.16 -5.24
CA PHE A 293 3.37 -2.66 -6.52
C PHE A 293 2.21 -3.10 -7.38
N ARG A 294 2.05 -2.45 -8.54
CA ARG A 294 1.00 -2.73 -9.51
C ARG A 294 1.65 -3.07 -10.82
N THR A 295 1.49 -4.31 -11.27
CA THR A 295 2.13 -4.87 -12.47
C THR A 295 3.66 -4.74 -12.46
N VAL A 296 4.27 -5.24 -11.38
CA VAL A 296 5.72 -5.26 -11.18
C VAL A 296 6.20 -6.71 -11.16
N SER A 297 7.14 -7.06 -12.03
CA SER A 297 7.89 -8.32 -11.97
C SER A 297 9.30 -8.09 -11.42
N ASP A 298 9.90 -9.14 -10.85
CA ASP A 298 11.22 -9.05 -10.20
C ASP A 298 11.28 -7.93 -9.13
N GLY A 299 10.18 -7.78 -8.39
CA GLY A 299 10.00 -6.71 -7.42
C GLY A 299 10.42 -7.14 -6.01
N VAL A 300 11.07 -6.25 -5.26
CA VAL A 300 11.40 -6.45 -3.84
C VAL A 300 10.82 -5.32 -2.98
N ILE A 301 10.07 -5.69 -1.94
CA ILE A 301 9.62 -4.80 -0.86
C ILE A 301 10.20 -5.34 0.45
N GLU A 302 11.26 -4.73 0.97
CA GLU A 302 11.93 -5.26 2.17
C GLU A 302 12.36 -4.24 3.23
N ASP A 303 12.43 -4.68 4.48
CA ASP A 303 12.96 -3.88 5.61
C ASP A 303 12.26 -2.52 5.81
N ASN A 304 11.00 -2.38 5.37
CA ASN A 304 10.25 -1.13 5.51
C ASN A 304 9.46 -1.09 6.83
N ILE A 305 9.26 0.11 7.36
CA ILE A 305 8.37 0.39 8.50
C ILE A 305 7.14 1.14 8.00
N ILE A 306 5.96 0.53 8.12
CA ILE A 306 4.70 1.10 7.64
C ILE A 306 3.73 1.26 8.80
N LYS A 307 3.36 2.51 9.12
CA LYS A 307 2.49 2.83 10.26
C LYS A 307 1.35 3.75 9.87
N GLY A 308 0.12 3.28 10.08
CA GLY A 308 -1.08 4.07 9.77
C GLY A 308 -1.35 4.12 8.28
N TYR A 309 -2.06 3.10 7.81
CA TYR A 309 -2.51 2.94 6.43
C TYR A 309 -4.01 2.64 6.42
N GLY A 310 -4.64 2.75 5.26
CA GLY A 310 -5.99 2.29 5.01
C GLY A 310 -7.08 3.13 5.65
N LYS A 311 -6.88 4.44 5.80
CA LYS A 311 -7.85 5.34 6.46
C LYS A 311 -9.24 5.26 5.80
N THR A 312 -9.29 5.13 4.48
CA THR A 312 -10.52 5.06 3.67
C THR A 312 -11.11 3.65 3.57
N GLY A 313 -10.31 2.60 3.79
CA GLY A 313 -10.74 1.19 3.67
C GLY A 313 -11.17 0.78 2.27
N GLY A 314 -10.76 1.53 1.22
CA GLY A 314 -11.04 1.20 -0.17
C GLY A 314 -10.13 0.10 -0.72
N TYR A 315 -10.36 -0.27 -1.98
CA TYR A 315 -9.44 -1.12 -2.74
C TYR A 315 -8.06 -0.46 -2.83
N GLY A 316 -7.01 -1.24 -2.58
CA GLY A 316 -5.64 -0.73 -2.48
C GLY A 316 -5.34 0.02 -1.18
N GLY A 317 -6.22 -0.05 -0.17
CA GLY A 317 -6.01 0.59 1.13
C GLY A 317 -5.08 -0.15 2.09
N ASP A 318 -4.28 -1.10 1.61
CA ASP A 318 -3.51 -2.02 2.45
C ASP A 318 -2.14 -1.44 2.86
N ALA A 319 -1.46 -2.02 3.86
CA ALA A 319 -0.11 -1.52 4.18
C ALA A 319 0.86 -1.79 3.02
N ILE A 320 0.82 -3.02 2.50
CA ILE A 320 1.51 -3.47 1.30
C ILE A 320 0.46 -4.03 0.34
N PHE A 321 0.41 -3.48 -0.87
CA PHE A 321 -0.53 -3.88 -1.93
C PHE A 321 0.25 -4.36 -3.16
N VAL A 322 0.14 -5.64 -3.49
CA VAL A 322 0.85 -6.27 -4.61
C VAL A 322 -0.17 -6.83 -5.60
N GLU A 323 -0.25 -6.26 -6.78
CA GLU A 323 -1.30 -6.55 -7.77
C GLU A 323 -0.71 -6.85 -9.15
N GLY A 324 -1.00 -8.04 -9.69
CA GLY A 324 -1.02 -8.28 -11.13
C GLY A 324 -2.41 -7.93 -11.67
N TRP A 325 -2.47 -7.16 -12.76
CA TRP A 325 -3.72 -6.68 -13.36
C TRP A 325 -4.19 -7.61 -14.48
N LYS A 326 -3.94 -7.24 -15.75
CA LYS A 326 -4.20 -8.00 -16.98
C LYS A 326 -2.97 -8.76 -17.47
N ASN A 327 -1.85 -8.54 -16.80
CA ASN A 327 -0.65 -9.33 -16.97
C ASN A 327 -0.32 -10.04 -15.65
N GLN A 328 0.22 -11.26 -15.77
CA GLN A 328 0.73 -11.98 -14.61
C GLN A 328 2.09 -11.42 -14.21
N SER A 329 2.17 -10.87 -13.01
CA SER A 329 3.45 -10.43 -12.44
C SER A 329 4.15 -11.59 -11.74
N VAL A 330 5.47 -11.64 -11.86
CA VAL A 330 6.27 -12.79 -11.43
C VAL A 330 7.41 -12.39 -10.51
N ASN A 331 7.84 -13.31 -9.64
CA ASN A 331 9.04 -13.15 -8.82
C ASN A 331 9.01 -11.90 -7.92
N VAL A 332 7.90 -11.69 -7.20
CA VAL A 332 7.79 -10.59 -6.23
C VAL A 332 8.10 -11.11 -4.82
N LYS A 333 8.98 -10.39 -4.13
CA LYS A 333 9.37 -10.67 -2.74
C LYS A 333 8.90 -9.56 -1.80
N VAL A 334 8.22 -9.95 -0.72
CA VAL A 334 7.81 -9.07 0.39
C VAL A 334 8.42 -9.60 1.69
N SER A 335 9.49 -8.96 2.19
CA SER A 335 10.26 -9.49 3.32
C SER A 335 10.61 -8.52 4.43
N ASN A 336 10.67 -9.00 5.68
CA ASN A 336 11.21 -8.27 6.82
C ASN A 336 10.52 -6.91 7.11
N ASN A 337 9.28 -6.70 6.67
CA ASN A 337 8.58 -5.43 6.88
C ASN A 337 7.92 -5.40 8.27
N ILE A 338 7.89 -4.23 8.91
CA ILE A 338 7.17 -3.97 10.16
C ILE A 338 5.92 -3.14 9.86
N ILE A 339 4.75 -3.73 10.11
CA ILE A 339 3.45 -3.17 9.71
C ILE A 339 2.56 -3.00 10.93
N GLU A 340 2.08 -1.77 11.14
CA GLU A 340 1.14 -1.45 12.22
C GLU A 340 0.02 -0.53 11.73
N GLN A 341 -1.23 -1.00 11.79
CA GLN A 341 -2.38 -0.16 11.47
C GLN A 341 -2.73 0.75 12.64
N THR A 342 -2.30 2.01 12.58
CA THR A 342 -2.60 2.99 13.63
C THR A 342 -3.90 3.75 13.39
N TYR A 343 -4.40 3.79 12.15
CA TYR A 343 -5.72 4.35 11.86
C TYR A 343 -6.84 3.51 12.51
N GLN A 344 -7.78 4.20 13.14
CA GLN A 344 -8.93 3.59 13.79
C GLN A 344 -10.13 3.40 12.84
N THR A 345 -9.97 3.76 11.57
CA THR A 345 -10.95 3.65 10.49
C THR A 345 -10.39 2.80 9.35
N GLY A 346 -11.30 2.30 8.51
CA GLY A 346 -10.99 1.44 7.38
C GLY A 346 -10.60 0.03 7.79
N ASP A 347 -11.13 -0.97 7.08
CA ASP A 347 -10.89 -2.38 7.36
C ASP A 347 -9.87 -2.95 6.36
N ALA A 348 -8.76 -2.22 6.21
CA ALA A 348 -7.65 -2.55 5.33
C ALA A 348 -6.85 -3.76 5.82
N ASN A 349 -6.33 -4.55 4.88
CA ASN A 349 -5.41 -5.64 5.18
C ASN A 349 -4.00 -5.09 5.41
N ALA A 350 -3.15 -5.85 6.10
CA ALA A 350 -1.75 -5.47 6.24
C ALA A 350 -0.98 -5.74 4.95
N ILE A 351 -1.09 -6.97 4.43
CA ILE A 351 -0.51 -7.35 3.14
C ILE A 351 -1.63 -7.90 2.26
N TYR A 352 -1.77 -7.37 1.04
CA TYR A 352 -2.69 -7.88 0.03
C TYR A 352 -1.93 -8.26 -1.24
N VAL A 353 -2.18 -9.47 -1.75
CA VAL A 353 -1.55 -10.00 -2.97
C VAL A 353 -2.60 -10.57 -3.91
N THR A 354 -2.55 -10.22 -5.19
CA THR A 354 -3.42 -10.81 -6.23
C THR A 354 -2.71 -10.86 -7.57
N GLY A 355 -3.01 -11.86 -8.42
CA GLY A 355 -2.52 -11.92 -9.80
C GLY A 355 -1.02 -12.18 -9.97
N MET A 356 -0.41 -12.97 -9.07
CA MET A 356 1.05 -13.10 -8.97
C MET A 356 1.53 -14.55 -9.02
N VAL A 357 2.72 -14.79 -9.58
CA VAL A 357 3.39 -16.10 -9.58
C VAL A 357 4.79 -16.00 -8.99
N ASP A 358 5.28 -17.09 -8.42
CA ASP A 358 6.60 -17.18 -7.79
C ASP A 358 6.79 -16.10 -6.71
N THR A 359 5.76 -15.89 -5.89
CA THR A 359 5.74 -14.84 -4.87
C THR A 359 6.23 -15.37 -3.53
N ILE A 360 7.12 -14.61 -2.89
CA ILE A 360 7.66 -14.94 -1.57
C ILE A 360 7.24 -13.86 -0.57
N ILE A 361 6.57 -14.25 0.51
CA ILE A 361 6.19 -13.37 1.62
C ILE A 361 6.80 -13.91 2.90
N GLU A 362 7.87 -13.27 3.39
CA GLU A 362 8.65 -13.83 4.49
C GLU A 362 9.03 -12.87 5.61
N ASN A 363 9.09 -13.38 6.84
CA ASN A 363 9.65 -12.67 8.00
C ASN A 363 9.03 -11.29 8.29
N ASN A 364 7.80 -11.04 7.82
CA ASN A 364 7.11 -9.78 8.10
C ASN A 364 6.51 -9.81 9.51
N GLU A 365 6.50 -8.67 10.19
CA GLU A 365 5.81 -8.47 11.47
C GLU A 365 4.57 -7.59 11.27
N VAL A 366 3.40 -8.17 11.44
CA VAL A 366 2.10 -7.51 11.31
C VAL A 366 1.43 -7.42 12.68
N LYS A 367 1.10 -6.18 13.07
CA LYS A 367 0.42 -5.89 14.33
C LYS A 367 -0.87 -5.10 14.11
N GLY A 368 -1.97 -5.62 14.63
CA GLY A 368 -3.20 -4.84 14.80
C GLY A 368 -3.95 -4.51 13.52
N SER A 369 -3.77 -5.31 12.45
CA SER A 369 -4.53 -5.14 11.20
C SER A 369 -6.05 -5.18 11.47
N ARG A 370 -6.80 -4.27 10.87
CA ARG A 370 -8.25 -4.18 11.01
C ARG A 370 -8.99 -5.05 9.99
N GLY A 371 -8.42 -5.21 8.81
CA GLY A 371 -8.77 -6.28 7.89
C GLY A 371 -8.00 -7.55 8.25
N LYS A 372 -7.56 -8.28 7.23
CA LYS A 372 -6.73 -9.47 7.37
C LYS A 372 -5.28 -9.09 7.66
N GLY A 373 -4.53 -9.96 8.34
CA GLY A 373 -3.08 -9.77 8.46
C GLY A 373 -2.39 -9.89 7.10
N LEU A 374 -2.65 -11.00 6.41
CA LEU A 374 -2.19 -11.26 5.04
C LEU A 374 -3.35 -11.85 4.25
N PHE A 375 -3.67 -11.25 3.11
CA PHE A 375 -4.71 -11.72 2.19
C PHE A 375 -4.14 -11.98 0.80
N VAL A 376 -4.24 -13.21 0.32
CA VAL A 376 -3.96 -13.53 -1.08
C VAL A 376 -5.25 -13.93 -1.77
N GLN A 377 -5.54 -13.30 -2.90
CA GLN A 377 -6.82 -13.46 -3.57
C GLN A 377 -6.65 -13.76 -5.06
N ALA A 378 -7.34 -14.79 -5.52
CA ALA A 378 -7.71 -14.94 -6.90
C ALA A 378 -8.95 -14.07 -7.18
N SER A 379 -8.83 -13.13 -8.12
CA SER A 379 -9.79 -12.03 -8.26
C SER A 379 -10.49 -12.09 -9.62
N VAL A 380 -11.82 -12.14 -9.62
CA VAL A 380 -12.63 -12.06 -10.85
C VAL A 380 -12.61 -10.62 -11.38
N ILE A 381 -12.09 -10.42 -12.59
CA ILE A 381 -12.08 -9.14 -13.31
C ILE A 381 -13.19 -9.05 -14.36
N GLY A 382 -13.84 -10.17 -14.69
CA GLY A 382 -15.00 -10.23 -15.60
C GLY A 382 -14.67 -10.18 -17.10
N GLU A 383 -13.43 -9.86 -17.47
CA GLU A 383 -12.91 -9.88 -18.84
C GLU A 383 -11.82 -10.96 -18.99
N GLU A 384 -11.96 -11.85 -19.97
CA GLU A 384 -10.95 -12.86 -20.31
C GLU A 384 -9.75 -12.22 -21.01
N THR A 385 -8.53 -12.64 -20.64
CA THR A 385 -7.28 -12.23 -21.30
C THR A 385 -6.37 -13.43 -21.52
N GLY A 386 -5.28 -13.28 -22.28
CA GLY A 386 -4.30 -14.35 -22.47
C GLY A 386 -3.75 -14.92 -21.15
N ASP A 387 -3.52 -14.04 -20.17
CA ASP A 387 -3.02 -14.42 -18.84
C ASP A 387 -4.15 -14.83 -17.87
N PHE A 388 -5.41 -14.50 -18.20
CA PHE A 388 -6.60 -14.76 -17.39
C PHE A 388 -7.75 -15.33 -18.26
N PRO A 389 -7.67 -16.59 -18.70
CA PRO A 389 -8.58 -17.15 -19.71
C PRO A 389 -10.04 -17.32 -19.24
N GLU A 390 -10.34 -17.09 -17.96
CA GLU A 390 -11.69 -17.13 -17.39
C GLU A 390 -12.08 -15.78 -16.73
N GLY A 391 -11.28 -14.74 -16.98
CA GLY A 391 -11.43 -13.44 -16.31
C GLY A 391 -11.18 -13.52 -14.81
N ILE A 392 -10.34 -14.46 -14.36
CA ILE A 392 -9.94 -14.65 -12.97
C ILE A 392 -8.43 -14.50 -12.87
N ARG A 393 -7.98 -13.57 -12.01
CA ARG A 393 -6.58 -13.40 -11.64
C ARG A 393 -6.12 -14.57 -10.81
N LEU A 394 -5.20 -15.36 -11.32
CA LEU A 394 -4.65 -16.53 -10.62
C LEU A 394 -3.42 -16.16 -9.78
N PHE A 395 -3.11 -17.00 -8.80
CA PHE A 395 -1.80 -17.01 -8.17
C PHE A 395 -1.30 -18.45 -8.04
N ASN A 396 0.00 -18.65 -8.24
CA ASN A 396 0.67 -19.95 -8.16
C ASN A 396 2.07 -19.80 -7.58
N GLN A 397 2.65 -20.89 -7.08
CA GLN A 397 4.01 -20.92 -6.56
C GLN A 397 4.24 -19.86 -5.47
N LEU A 398 3.38 -19.89 -4.45
CA LEU A 398 3.38 -18.92 -3.35
C LEU A 398 4.06 -19.51 -2.12
N ALA A 399 5.06 -18.81 -1.59
CA ALA A 399 5.72 -19.17 -0.33
C ALA A 399 5.45 -18.10 0.75
N ILE A 400 4.77 -18.49 1.83
CA ILE A 400 4.52 -17.65 3.00
C ILE A 400 5.27 -18.24 4.20
N ARG A 401 6.34 -17.58 4.67
CA ARG A 401 7.17 -18.18 5.73
C ARG A 401 7.73 -17.24 6.79
N GLY A 402 7.83 -17.70 8.04
CA GLY A 402 8.49 -16.92 9.10
C GLY A 402 7.76 -15.65 9.53
N ASN A 403 6.51 -15.42 9.09
CA ASN A 403 5.78 -14.19 9.39
C ASN A 403 5.21 -14.24 10.82
N LYS A 404 5.16 -13.08 11.49
CA LYS A 404 4.51 -12.88 12.78
C LYS A 404 3.28 -12.02 12.59
N ILE A 405 2.08 -12.58 12.77
CA ILE A 405 0.82 -11.87 12.53
C ILE A 405 -0.03 -11.94 13.79
N TYR A 406 -0.27 -10.78 14.41
CA TYR A 406 -0.95 -10.76 15.68
C TYR A 406 -1.88 -9.57 15.95
N LYS A 407 -2.86 -9.84 16.81
CA LYS A 407 -3.88 -8.88 17.27
C LYS A 407 -4.74 -8.30 16.14
N GLY A 408 -4.93 -9.04 15.06
CA GLY A 408 -5.79 -8.64 13.94
C GLY A 408 -7.28 -8.71 14.28
N LYS A 409 -8.11 -7.88 13.63
CA LYS A 409 -9.57 -7.91 13.80
C LYS A 409 -10.28 -8.95 12.92
N MET A 410 -9.62 -9.48 11.91
CA MET A 410 -10.13 -10.53 11.05
C MET A 410 -9.22 -11.76 11.14
N GLU A 411 -8.95 -12.41 10.01
CA GLU A 411 -8.05 -13.56 9.93
C GLU A 411 -6.58 -13.13 9.98
N GLY A 412 -5.72 -14.01 10.49
CA GLY A 412 -4.26 -13.84 10.40
C GLY A 412 -3.79 -13.93 8.96
N ILE A 413 -3.90 -15.12 8.36
CA ILE A 413 -3.64 -15.39 6.95
C ILE A 413 -4.92 -15.87 6.29
N HIS A 414 -5.26 -15.32 5.13
CA HIS A 414 -6.38 -15.76 4.31
C HIS A 414 -5.91 -15.96 2.86
N LEU A 415 -6.13 -17.15 2.33
CA LEU A 415 -5.93 -17.47 0.92
C LEU A 415 -7.27 -17.74 0.26
N GLN A 416 -7.61 -17.00 -0.78
CA GLN A 416 -8.82 -17.21 -1.57
C GLN A 416 -8.42 -17.61 -2.98
N GLY A 417 -8.19 -18.90 -3.22
CA GLY A 417 -7.64 -19.40 -4.49
C GLY A 417 -8.68 -19.70 -5.57
N TYR A 418 -8.18 -19.98 -6.78
CA TYR A 418 -8.94 -20.54 -7.90
C TYR A 418 -7.96 -21.38 -8.73
N LYS A 419 -8.09 -22.72 -8.71
CA LYS A 419 -7.12 -23.62 -9.38
C LYS A 419 -5.65 -23.28 -9.03
N ALA A 420 -5.39 -22.83 -7.80
CA ALA A 420 -4.06 -22.42 -7.40
C ALA A 420 -3.18 -23.64 -7.11
N GLU A 421 -1.87 -23.51 -7.34
CA GLU A 421 -0.92 -24.60 -7.21
C GLU A 421 0.39 -24.16 -6.54
N GLY A 422 1.05 -25.10 -5.86
CA GLY A 422 2.38 -24.88 -5.29
C GLY A 422 2.37 -23.87 -4.14
N ILE A 423 1.40 -24.00 -3.23
CA ILE A 423 1.24 -23.08 -2.11
C ILE A 423 1.89 -23.65 -0.85
N SER A 424 2.81 -22.90 -0.24
CA SER A 424 3.51 -23.30 0.97
C SER A 424 3.39 -22.24 2.07
N ILE A 425 2.91 -22.65 3.26
CA ILE A 425 2.79 -21.81 4.46
C ILE A 425 3.62 -22.44 5.58
N THR A 426 4.78 -21.87 5.92
CA THR A 426 5.72 -22.51 6.86
C THR A 426 6.26 -21.62 7.96
N ASN A 427 6.47 -22.15 9.16
CA ASN A 427 7.15 -21.43 10.25
C ASN A 427 6.54 -20.06 10.62
N ASN A 428 5.23 -19.87 10.45
CA ASN A 428 4.57 -18.61 10.83
C ASN A 428 4.09 -18.64 12.29
N ASP A 429 4.11 -17.50 12.98
CA ASP A 429 3.49 -17.29 14.30
C ASP A 429 2.24 -16.42 14.14
N ILE A 430 1.07 -17.03 14.25
CA ILE A 430 -0.23 -16.41 13.99
C ILE A 430 -1.06 -16.45 15.27
N ASN A 431 -1.26 -15.28 15.89
CA ASN A 431 -1.87 -15.26 17.22
C ASN A 431 -2.81 -14.09 17.53
N HIS A 432 -3.76 -14.34 18.43
CA HIS A 432 -4.70 -13.31 18.93
C HIS A 432 -5.52 -12.60 17.84
N ASN A 433 -5.82 -13.26 16.72
CA ASN A 433 -6.70 -12.70 15.70
C ASN A 433 -8.17 -12.98 16.05
N LEU A 434 -9.05 -12.01 15.81
CA LEU A 434 -10.45 -12.12 16.25
C LEU A 434 -11.28 -13.15 15.48
N ALA A 435 -10.95 -13.43 14.22
CA ALA A 435 -11.59 -14.46 13.42
C ALA A 435 -10.79 -15.76 13.48
N ALA A 436 -10.12 -16.19 12.42
CA ALA A 436 -9.30 -17.40 12.40
C ALA A 436 -7.79 -17.09 12.33
N GLY A 437 -6.96 -18.08 12.67
CA GLY A 437 -5.52 -17.99 12.43
C GLY A 437 -5.22 -18.04 10.93
N LEU A 438 -5.55 -19.16 10.30
CA LEU A 438 -5.34 -19.41 8.88
C LEU A 438 -6.66 -19.82 8.20
N VAL A 439 -6.98 -19.19 7.07
CA VAL A 439 -8.11 -19.54 6.22
C VAL A 439 -7.64 -19.85 4.81
N ILE A 440 -8.08 -20.97 4.25
CA ILE A 440 -7.91 -21.33 2.84
C ILE A 440 -9.30 -21.54 2.24
N ALA A 441 -9.72 -20.70 1.29
CA ALA A 441 -11.06 -20.69 0.74
C ALA A 441 -11.03 -20.63 -0.79
N ASN A 442 -10.96 -21.78 -1.46
CA ASN A 442 -10.92 -21.80 -2.93
C ASN A 442 -12.31 -21.61 -3.54
N LEU A 443 -12.37 -20.82 -4.62
CA LEU A 443 -13.58 -20.45 -5.34
C LEU A 443 -13.96 -21.52 -6.35
N ASN A 444 -15.11 -22.19 -6.17
CA ASN A 444 -15.80 -23.08 -7.14
C ASN A 444 -15.01 -24.28 -7.72
N VAL A 445 -13.69 -24.27 -7.63
CA VAL A 445 -12.76 -25.25 -8.16
C VAL A 445 -11.65 -25.42 -7.15
N MET A 446 -11.32 -26.68 -6.88
CA MET A 446 -10.30 -27.01 -5.91
C MET A 446 -8.90 -26.56 -6.38
N SER A 447 -8.11 -26.05 -5.44
CA SER A 447 -6.66 -25.86 -5.63
C SER A 447 -5.92 -27.14 -5.23
N ARG A 448 -4.64 -27.27 -5.63
CA ARG A 448 -3.81 -28.46 -5.37
C ARG A 448 -2.42 -28.11 -4.83
N GLY A 449 -1.74 -29.10 -4.24
CA GLY A 449 -0.37 -28.96 -3.75
C GLY A 449 -0.22 -28.03 -2.55
N LEU A 450 -1.20 -27.98 -1.63
CA LEU A 450 -1.11 -27.14 -0.44
C LEU A 450 -0.24 -27.78 0.63
N VAL A 451 0.74 -27.02 1.13
CA VAL A 451 1.65 -27.45 2.21
C VAL A 451 1.60 -26.44 3.35
N VAL A 452 1.22 -26.90 4.55
CA VAL A 452 1.20 -26.08 5.78
C VAL A 452 2.08 -26.76 6.83
N ARG A 453 3.26 -26.19 7.12
CA ARG A 453 4.23 -26.81 8.04
C ARG A 453 4.74 -25.94 9.17
N ASP A 454 4.93 -26.54 10.33
CA ASP A 454 5.68 -25.95 11.45
C ASP A 454 5.17 -24.56 11.89
N ASN A 455 3.88 -24.29 11.70
CA ASN A 455 3.26 -23.02 12.11
C ASN A 455 2.82 -23.08 13.58
N ILE A 456 2.94 -21.96 14.28
CA ILE A 456 2.37 -21.75 15.61
C ILE A 456 1.10 -20.92 15.45
N ILE A 457 -0.05 -21.52 15.73
CA ILE A 457 -1.37 -20.88 15.55
C ILE A 457 -2.09 -20.89 16.89
N LYS A 458 -2.21 -19.73 17.55
CA LYS A 458 -2.71 -19.68 18.93
C LYS A 458 -3.65 -18.54 19.27
N ASP A 459 -4.53 -18.77 20.24
CA ASP A 459 -5.40 -17.76 20.83
C ASP A 459 -6.29 -17.01 19.81
N ASN A 460 -6.62 -17.64 18.67
CA ASN A 460 -7.49 -17.05 17.65
C ASN A 460 -8.98 -17.29 17.98
N GLY A 461 -9.86 -16.45 17.44
CA GLY A 461 -11.25 -16.35 17.88
C GLY A 461 -12.19 -17.51 17.49
N LEU A 462 -12.25 -17.90 16.23
CA LEU A 462 -13.17 -18.91 15.69
C LEU A 462 -12.47 -20.26 15.51
N ALA A 463 -11.40 -20.30 14.71
CA ALA A 463 -10.65 -21.52 14.42
C ALA A 463 -9.14 -21.27 14.39
N GLY A 464 -8.35 -22.33 14.52
CA GLY A 464 -6.92 -22.28 14.21
C GLY A 464 -6.72 -22.23 12.70
N ILE A 465 -7.11 -23.32 12.02
CA ILE A 465 -7.10 -23.48 10.57
C ILE A 465 -8.52 -23.75 10.09
N ASP A 466 -8.94 -23.06 9.03
CA ASP A 466 -10.20 -23.27 8.34
C ASP A 466 -9.95 -23.45 6.84
N MET A 467 -10.40 -24.54 6.24
CA MET A 467 -10.08 -24.89 4.85
C MET A 467 -11.30 -25.37 4.07
N TYR A 468 -11.47 -24.79 2.88
CA TYR A 468 -12.57 -25.06 1.97
C TYR A 468 -12.07 -25.35 0.56
N SER A 469 -12.62 -26.41 -0.05
CA SER A 469 -12.43 -26.74 -1.48
C SER A 469 -10.97 -26.96 -1.86
N GLN A 470 -10.29 -27.95 -1.26
CA GLN A 470 -8.87 -28.24 -1.54
C GLN A 470 -8.70 -29.70 -1.98
N GLU A 471 -8.08 -29.94 -3.13
CA GLU A 471 -7.99 -31.27 -3.73
C GLU A 471 -6.96 -32.15 -3.01
N ASP A 472 -5.79 -31.60 -2.73
CA ASP A 472 -4.77 -32.27 -1.92
C ASP A 472 -4.05 -31.30 -0.98
N PHE A 473 -3.63 -31.81 0.19
CA PHE A 473 -2.93 -31.00 1.18
C PHE A 473 -2.08 -31.82 2.16
N VAL A 474 -1.03 -31.18 2.68
CA VAL A 474 -0.19 -31.70 3.78
C VAL A 474 -0.14 -30.69 4.91
N PHE A 475 -0.62 -31.08 6.09
CA PHE A 475 -0.47 -30.34 7.34
C PHE A 475 0.50 -31.07 8.24
N GLU A 476 1.68 -30.51 8.47
CA GLU A 476 2.73 -31.20 9.23
C GLU A 476 3.41 -30.33 10.30
N GLY A 477 3.60 -30.86 11.51
CA GLY A 477 4.38 -30.17 12.54
C GLY A 477 3.73 -28.90 13.11
N ASN A 478 2.46 -28.62 12.81
CA ASN A 478 1.80 -27.40 13.26
C ASN A 478 1.41 -27.52 14.74
N ARG A 479 1.53 -26.41 15.48
CA ARG A 479 1.13 -26.28 16.88
C ARG A 479 -0.11 -25.39 16.99
N LEU A 480 -1.24 -25.98 17.37
CA LEU A 480 -2.52 -25.29 17.49
C LEU A 480 -2.91 -25.14 18.97
N ILE A 481 -2.85 -23.92 19.52
CA ILE A 481 -2.93 -23.69 20.97
C ILE A 481 -4.13 -22.77 21.30
N ASN A 482 -5.06 -23.23 22.13
CA ASN A 482 -6.18 -22.41 22.64
C ASN A 482 -6.93 -21.61 21.56
N ASN A 483 -7.19 -22.16 20.38
CA ASN A 483 -8.02 -21.47 19.38
C ASN A 483 -9.52 -21.60 19.72
N GLY A 484 -10.40 -20.78 19.13
CA GLY A 484 -11.84 -20.79 19.44
C GLY A 484 -12.24 -19.85 20.58
N GLN A 485 -11.41 -18.84 20.89
CA GLN A 485 -11.58 -17.93 22.04
C GLN A 485 -12.90 -17.12 22.06
N LYS A 486 -13.54 -16.89 20.90
CA LYS A 486 -14.66 -15.95 20.76
C LYS A 486 -15.91 -16.55 20.10
N ALA A 487 -15.91 -17.84 19.79
CA ALA A 487 -17.06 -18.50 19.20
C ALA A 487 -18.23 -18.53 20.21
N LYS A 488 -19.26 -17.69 19.97
CA LYS A 488 -20.53 -17.74 20.72
C LYS A 488 -21.31 -19.02 20.44
N ASP A 489 -21.15 -19.57 19.23
CA ASP A 489 -21.69 -20.87 18.86
C ASP A 489 -20.66 -21.96 19.17
N ILE A 490 -21.09 -22.98 19.92
CA ILE A 490 -20.27 -24.12 20.32
C ILE A 490 -19.86 -24.96 19.10
N LYS A 491 -20.60 -24.85 17.98
CA LYS A 491 -20.39 -25.64 16.75
C LYS A 491 -19.13 -25.26 15.96
N ASN A 492 -18.58 -24.06 16.15
CA ASN A 492 -17.44 -23.54 15.37
C ASN A 492 -16.17 -23.38 16.23
N ARG A 493 -15.92 -24.34 17.11
CA ARG A 493 -14.80 -24.33 18.07
C ARG A 493 -13.82 -25.45 17.74
N SER A 494 -13.22 -25.43 16.56
CA SER A 494 -12.31 -26.51 16.15
C SER A 494 -10.91 -25.96 15.93
N ALA A 495 -9.88 -26.75 16.29
CA ALA A 495 -8.52 -26.36 15.96
C ALA A 495 -8.31 -26.35 14.44
N ILE A 496 -8.84 -27.36 13.75
CA ILE A 496 -8.87 -27.48 12.29
C ILE A 496 -10.29 -27.79 11.81
N VAL A 497 -10.77 -27.03 10.83
CA VAL A 497 -12.02 -27.28 10.10
C VAL A 497 -11.70 -27.56 8.63
N LEU A 498 -12.20 -28.66 8.10
CA LEU A 498 -12.06 -29.07 6.71
C LEU A 498 -13.44 -29.21 6.06
N PHE A 499 -13.66 -28.56 4.94
CA PHE A 499 -14.90 -28.61 4.17
C PHE A 499 -14.61 -28.83 2.69
N ASN A 500 -15.25 -29.84 2.09
CA ASN A 500 -15.10 -30.19 0.69
C ASN A 500 -13.62 -30.39 0.32
N VAL A 501 -12.96 -31.36 0.96
CA VAL A 501 -11.52 -31.62 0.76
C VAL A 501 -11.26 -32.99 0.18
N GLY A 502 -10.22 -33.12 -0.64
CA GLY A 502 -9.78 -34.38 -1.24
C GLY A 502 -8.75 -35.11 -0.38
N ASN A 503 -7.61 -35.46 -0.96
CA ASN A 503 -6.58 -36.26 -0.30
C ASN A 503 -5.72 -35.43 0.66
N GLY A 504 -5.81 -35.71 1.96
CA GLY A 504 -5.12 -34.96 3.01
C GLY A 504 -4.21 -35.82 3.86
N LEU A 505 -3.01 -35.30 4.17
CA LEU A 505 -2.14 -35.87 5.20
C LEU A 505 -1.93 -34.86 6.32
N LEU A 506 -2.40 -35.20 7.53
CA LEU A 506 -2.09 -34.49 8.75
C LEU A 506 -1.08 -35.32 9.56
N ARG A 507 0.14 -34.82 9.75
CA ARG A 507 1.22 -35.56 10.40
C ARG A 507 1.91 -34.75 11.50
N LYS A 508 2.12 -35.31 12.69
CA LYS A 508 2.90 -34.66 13.76
C LYS A 508 2.37 -33.28 14.17
N ASN A 509 1.06 -33.05 14.09
CA ASN A 509 0.46 -31.81 14.58
C ASN A 509 0.21 -31.93 16.09
N THR A 510 0.53 -30.87 16.83
CA THR A 510 0.27 -30.76 18.26
C THR A 510 -0.96 -29.89 18.49
N TYR A 511 -1.90 -30.39 19.28
CA TYR A 511 -3.08 -29.68 19.70
C TYR A 511 -3.02 -29.44 21.21
N GLU A 512 -3.10 -28.19 21.62
CA GLU A 512 -2.93 -27.79 23.02
C GLU A 512 -4.14 -26.98 23.49
N GLU A 513 -4.78 -27.44 24.56
CA GLU A 513 -5.87 -26.75 25.26
C GLU A 513 -5.52 -26.63 26.74
N GLY A 514 -4.88 -25.52 27.07
CA GLY A 514 -4.41 -25.20 28.42
C GLY A 514 -5.42 -24.42 29.27
N GLN A 515 -6.56 -24.04 28.71
CA GLN A 515 -7.54 -23.23 29.44
C GLN A 515 -8.38 -24.07 30.39
N LYS A 516 -8.79 -23.47 31.53
CA LYS A 516 -9.65 -24.13 32.52
C LYS A 516 -10.99 -24.58 31.93
N VAL A 517 -11.50 -23.83 30.96
CA VAL A 517 -12.69 -24.16 30.19
C VAL A 517 -12.24 -24.31 28.75
N PRO A 518 -12.35 -25.51 28.13
CA PRO A 518 -11.93 -25.72 26.75
C PRO A 518 -12.59 -24.72 25.82
N THR A 519 -11.77 -24.01 25.05
CA THR A 519 -12.22 -23.17 23.94
C THR A 519 -12.38 -23.93 22.66
N GLN A 520 -11.69 -25.06 22.53
CA GLN A 520 -11.87 -26.03 21.45
C GLN A 520 -12.84 -27.14 21.87
N LYS A 521 -13.84 -27.40 21.04
CA LYS A 521 -14.72 -28.57 21.13
C LYS A 521 -14.12 -29.77 20.40
N TYR A 522 -13.49 -29.54 19.25
CA TYR A 522 -12.87 -30.58 18.42
C TYR A 522 -11.45 -30.19 18.02
N TYR A 523 -10.58 -31.17 17.84
CA TYR A 523 -9.25 -30.94 17.26
C TYR A 523 -9.28 -30.90 15.74
N LEU A 524 -10.06 -31.80 15.14
CA LEU A 524 -10.25 -31.91 13.70
C LEU A 524 -11.74 -32.09 13.46
N GLN A 525 -12.29 -31.26 12.59
CA GLN A 525 -13.65 -31.38 12.10
C GLN A 525 -13.60 -31.50 10.58
N ILE A 526 -14.19 -32.57 10.05
CA ILE A 526 -14.31 -32.82 8.61
C ILE A 526 -15.80 -32.80 8.28
N ALA A 527 -16.23 -31.80 7.54
CA ALA A 527 -17.63 -31.62 7.18
C ALA A 527 -17.96 -32.28 5.84
N GLU A 528 -17.09 -32.20 4.84
CA GLU A 528 -17.31 -32.83 3.54
C GLU A 528 -15.99 -33.32 2.95
N LEU A 529 -16.01 -34.53 2.40
CA LEU A 529 -14.82 -35.26 1.96
C LEU A 529 -15.06 -35.83 0.56
N THR A 530 -14.12 -35.59 -0.35
CA THR A 530 -14.10 -36.15 -1.71
C THR A 530 -12.96 -37.15 -1.92
N GLY A 531 -12.03 -37.26 -0.96
CA GLY A 531 -10.87 -38.15 -1.01
C GLY A 531 -10.61 -38.86 0.33
N GLN A 532 -9.34 -39.14 0.65
CA GLN A 532 -8.94 -39.71 1.95
C GLN A 532 -8.15 -38.71 2.78
N VAL A 533 -8.56 -38.48 4.03
CA VAL A 533 -7.80 -37.68 5.00
C VAL A 533 -7.23 -38.60 6.08
N THR A 534 -5.91 -38.60 6.24
CA THR A 534 -5.19 -39.43 7.22
C THR A 534 -4.52 -38.57 8.28
N GLN A 535 -4.73 -38.90 9.55
CA GLN A 535 -4.00 -38.32 10.70
C GLN A 535 -2.92 -39.31 11.18
N GLN A 536 -1.69 -38.84 11.35
CA GLN A 536 -0.53 -39.62 11.83
C GLN A 536 0.21 -38.88 12.93
N ASP A 537 0.65 -39.60 13.96
CA ASP A 537 1.53 -39.09 15.03
C ASP A 537 1.05 -37.79 15.70
N ALA A 538 -0.26 -37.63 15.90
CA ALA A 538 -0.81 -36.45 16.55
C ALA A 538 -0.49 -36.40 18.04
N GLU A 539 -0.16 -35.21 18.55
CA GLU A 539 0.05 -34.98 19.98
C GLU A 539 -1.08 -34.13 20.56
N PHE A 540 -1.63 -34.54 21.71
CA PHE A 540 -2.71 -33.84 22.40
C PHE A 540 -2.26 -33.47 23.82
N ILE A 541 -2.25 -32.16 24.12
CA ILE A 541 -1.78 -31.61 25.39
C ILE A 541 -2.92 -30.85 26.07
N GLY A 542 -3.17 -31.15 27.35
CA GLY A 542 -4.16 -30.45 28.16
C GLY A 542 -5.50 -31.17 28.28
N LEU A 543 -6.59 -30.43 28.52
CA LEU A 543 -7.93 -31.01 28.55
C LEU A 543 -8.22 -31.56 27.16
N THR A 544 -8.62 -32.82 27.07
CA THR A 544 -8.80 -33.51 25.78
C THR A 544 -10.21 -33.24 25.23
N PRO A 545 -10.41 -32.33 24.26
CA PRO A 545 -11.63 -32.32 23.48
C PRO A 545 -11.82 -33.63 22.74
N GLN A 546 -13.08 -33.92 22.40
CA GLN A 546 -13.43 -35.14 21.70
C GLN A 546 -12.83 -35.10 20.29
N LEU A 547 -12.22 -36.20 19.86
CA LEU A 547 -12.12 -36.51 18.44
C LEU A 547 -13.54 -36.86 18.00
N GLY A 548 -14.23 -35.89 17.40
CA GLY A 548 -15.54 -36.12 16.82
C GLY A 548 -15.39 -36.30 15.32
N ASN A 549 -15.58 -37.51 14.82
CA ASN A 549 -16.12 -37.67 13.48
C ASN A 549 -17.55 -37.12 13.58
N SER A 550 -17.77 -35.87 13.11
CA SER A 550 -19.04 -35.18 13.35
C SER A 550 -20.05 -35.61 12.31
N THR A 551 -20.70 -36.71 12.60
CA THR A 551 -21.38 -37.48 11.58
C THR A 551 -22.61 -38.19 12.18
N ASP A 552 -23.59 -37.36 12.57
CA ASP A 552 -25.01 -37.77 12.68
C ASP A 552 -25.85 -37.25 11.48
N ASP A 553 -25.27 -36.40 10.60
CA ASP A 553 -25.72 -36.05 9.22
C ASP A 553 -24.59 -36.22 8.19
N TYR A 554 -23.48 -36.75 8.66
CA TYR A 554 -22.30 -37.20 7.93
C TYR A 554 -22.03 -38.61 8.54
N LEU A 555 -21.13 -39.52 8.09
CA LEU A 555 -20.97 -40.88 8.72
C LEU A 555 -19.61 -41.15 9.43
N GLU A 556 -19.70 -41.87 10.57
CA GLU A 556 -18.65 -42.26 11.56
C GLU A 556 -17.36 -42.85 10.99
#